data_AF-A0A9E4RS71-F1
#
_entry.id   AF-A0A9E4RS71-F1
#
_cell.length_a   1.000
_cell.length_b   1.000
_cell.length_c   1.000
_cell.angle_alpha   90.00
_cell.angle_beta   90.00
_cell.angle_gamma   90.00
#
_symmetry.space_group_name_H-M   'P 1'
#
loop_
_entity.id
_entity.type
_entity.pdbx_description
1 polymer ?
#
loop_
_entity_poly.entity_id
_entity_poly.type
_entity_poly.pdbx_seq_one_letter_code
_entity_poly.pdbx_strand_id
1 'polypeptide(L)'
;LRMVDYILSLGYHAQLHGPSNHSAATIPMFVAAGMGQLGANGQLLTPHAGARCRLQIITTDAPVSFDEPVDYGFHAFCQVCQVCVNRCPGRALMREKIWWRGVEKNKLIYKRCRPVMSRYEGCAICMKVCPINKYGAKAVMEHYIETGQVLGKGTHDLEGYTLHEESTGKYATGYFGPGELPTFDADFFKIPSGTREAAALDDLIEYIESKNDGLDKDKDDEALFNFRDRLRKIRHGEVSDSTMF
;
A
#
# COMPACT_ATOMS: atom_id res chain seq x y z
N LEU A 1 12.48 -20.63 -13.79
CA LEU A 1 11.31 -20.52 -12.88
C LEU A 1 10.61 -21.87 -12.92
N ARG A 2 10.75 -22.73 -11.90
CA ARG A 2 10.49 -24.19 -12.04
C ARG A 2 9.16 -24.55 -12.74
N MET A 3 8.07 -23.87 -12.42
CA MET A 3 6.76 -24.11 -13.04
C MET A 3 6.68 -23.63 -14.49
N VAL A 4 7.27 -22.48 -14.81
CA VAL A 4 7.37 -21.98 -16.20
C VAL A 4 8.24 -22.92 -17.03
N ASP A 5 9.41 -23.31 -16.50
CA ASP A 5 10.34 -24.21 -17.18
C ASP A 5 9.66 -25.57 -17.45
N TYR A 6 8.84 -26.05 -16.51
CA TYR A 6 8.04 -27.25 -16.67
C TYR A 6 7.00 -27.12 -17.79
N ILE A 7 6.20 -26.04 -17.80
CA ILE A 7 5.17 -25.82 -18.85
C ILE A 7 5.83 -25.71 -20.23
N LEU A 8 6.97 -25.00 -20.33
CA LEU A 8 7.75 -24.91 -21.56
C LEU A 8 8.27 -26.29 -22.02
N SER A 9 8.70 -27.14 -21.09
CA SER A 9 9.16 -28.50 -21.42
C SER A 9 8.05 -29.41 -21.97
N LEU A 10 6.78 -29.08 -21.70
CA LEU A 10 5.61 -29.76 -22.24
C LEU A 10 5.21 -29.24 -23.64
N GLY A 11 5.92 -28.23 -24.17
CA GLY A 11 5.67 -27.66 -25.50
C GLY A 11 4.65 -26.51 -25.54
N TYR A 12 4.24 -26.00 -24.37
CA TYR A 12 3.33 -24.85 -24.26
C TYR A 12 4.08 -23.55 -23.98
N HIS A 13 3.52 -22.42 -24.37
CA HIS A 13 4.05 -21.11 -24.02
C HIS A 13 3.69 -20.75 -22.59
N ALA A 14 4.60 -20.09 -21.87
CA ALA A 14 4.35 -19.62 -20.51
C ALA A 14 5.09 -18.31 -20.22
N GLN A 15 4.41 -17.37 -19.57
CA GLN A 15 4.97 -16.08 -19.15
C GLN A 15 4.61 -15.79 -17.69
N LEU A 16 5.62 -15.42 -16.89
CA LEU A 16 5.44 -14.99 -15.51
C LEU A 16 5.14 -13.48 -15.42
N HIS A 17 4.15 -13.15 -14.62
CA HIS A 17 3.80 -11.80 -14.18
C HIS A 17 3.95 -11.72 -12.66
N GLY A 18 4.73 -10.75 -12.19
CA GLY A 18 5.02 -10.53 -10.79
C GLY A 18 5.07 -9.05 -10.42
N PRO A 19 5.53 -8.72 -9.19
CA PRO A 19 5.49 -7.37 -8.63
C PRO A 19 6.11 -6.28 -9.53
N SER A 20 7.17 -6.62 -10.27
CA SER A 20 7.91 -5.70 -11.14
C SER A 20 7.42 -5.64 -12.58
N ASN A 21 6.52 -6.53 -13.01
CA ASN A 21 6.12 -6.66 -14.41
C ASN A 21 4.65 -7.11 -14.57
N HIS A 22 3.75 -6.59 -13.74
CA HIS A 22 2.32 -6.90 -13.83
C HIS A 22 1.72 -6.44 -15.18
N SER A 23 1.34 -7.39 -16.03
CA SER A 23 0.59 -7.12 -17.27
C SER A 23 -0.92 -7.32 -17.13
N ALA A 24 -1.42 -7.51 -15.90
CA ALA A 24 -2.81 -7.88 -15.64
C ALA A 24 -3.36 -7.31 -14.32
N ALA A 25 -4.68 -7.27 -14.20
CA ALA A 25 -5.37 -6.94 -12.96
C ALA A 25 -5.35 -8.13 -11.99
N THR A 26 -4.29 -8.23 -11.19
CA THR A 26 -3.98 -9.43 -10.38
C THR A 26 -5.10 -9.85 -9.43
N ILE A 27 -5.61 -8.92 -8.61
CA ILE A 27 -6.60 -9.30 -7.59
C ILE A 27 -7.89 -9.83 -8.21
N PRO A 28 -8.53 -9.18 -9.20
CA PRO A 28 -9.69 -9.74 -9.90
C PRO A 28 -9.46 -11.13 -10.49
N MET A 29 -8.27 -11.41 -11.05
CA MET A 29 -7.97 -12.74 -11.59
C MET A 29 -7.91 -13.82 -10.50
N PHE A 30 -7.35 -13.50 -9.32
CA PHE A 30 -7.33 -14.43 -8.19
C PHE A 30 -8.72 -14.63 -7.56
N VAL A 31 -9.59 -13.60 -7.60
CA VAL A 31 -11.00 -13.74 -7.23
C VAL A 31 -11.72 -14.66 -8.22
N ALA A 32 -11.47 -14.49 -9.52
CA ALA A 32 -12.05 -15.33 -10.56
C ALA A 32 -11.64 -16.81 -10.43
N ALA A 33 -10.40 -17.06 -10.00
CA ALA A 33 -9.86 -18.41 -9.73
C ALA A 33 -10.26 -18.97 -8.34
N GLY A 34 -11.22 -18.36 -7.63
CA GLY A 34 -11.72 -18.89 -6.35
C GLY A 34 -10.74 -18.79 -5.17
N MET A 35 -9.58 -18.14 -5.32
CA MET A 35 -8.53 -18.12 -4.31
C MET A 35 -8.80 -17.16 -3.13
N GLY A 36 -9.80 -16.30 -3.25
CA GLY A 36 -10.18 -15.35 -2.20
C GLY A 36 -11.17 -14.29 -2.68
N GLN A 37 -11.39 -13.28 -1.85
CA GLN A 37 -12.26 -12.14 -2.17
C GLN A 37 -11.56 -10.80 -1.93
N LEU A 38 -12.01 -9.76 -2.62
CA LEU A 38 -11.49 -8.40 -2.43
C LEU A 38 -11.85 -7.86 -1.04
N GLY A 39 -10.84 -7.60 -0.22
CA GLY A 39 -11.00 -6.98 1.09
C GLY A 39 -11.15 -5.45 1.03
N ALA A 40 -11.66 -4.84 2.10
CA ALA A 40 -11.79 -3.38 2.20
C ALA A 40 -10.44 -2.63 2.12
N ASN A 41 -9.33 -3.30 2.43
CA ASN A 41 -7.98 -2.73 2.26
C ASN A 41 -7.47 -2.75 0.80
N GLY A 42 -8.28 -3.24 -0.14
CA GLY A 42 -7.92 -3.37 -1.54
C GLY A 42 -6.96 -4.51 -1.85
N GLN A 43 -6.73 -5.45 -0.92
CA GLN A 43 -5.95 -6.67 -1.12
C GLN A 43 -6.86 -7.89 -1.29
N LEU A 44 -6.33 -8.98 -1.84
CA LEU A 44 -7.02 -10.28 -1.84
C LEU A 44 -7.00 -10.86 -0.42
N LEU A 45 -8.18 -11.16 0.14
CA LEU A 45 -8.31 -11.93 1.36
C LEU A 45 -8.53 -13.39 1.01
N THR A 46 -7.56 -14.22 1.34
CA THR A 46 -7.65 -15.68 1.23
C THR A 46 -8.17 -16.29 2.53
N PRO A 47 -8.87 -17.43 2.50
CA PRO A 47 -9.34 -18.10 3.72
C PRO A 47 -8.19 -18.55 4.64
N HIS A 48 -7.02 -18.90 4.08
CA HIS A 48 -5.92 -19.49 4.84
C HIS A 48 -4.91 -18.46 5.35
N ALA A 49 -4.60 -17.43 4.57
CA ALA A 49 -3.52 -16.48 4.89
C ALA A 49 -4.01 -15.03 4.97
N GLY A 50 -5.30 -14.79 4.75
CA GLY A 50 -5.88 -13.46 4.58
C GLY A 50 -5.15 -12.71 3.46
N ALA A 51 -4.72 -11.48 3.74
CA ALA A 51 -3.98 -10.61 2.82
C ALA A 51 -2.46 -10.80 2.84
N ARG A 52 -1.91 -11.75 3.63
CA ARG A 52 -0.45 -11.93 3.75
C ARG A 52 0.15 -12.81 2.64
N CYS A 53 -0.27 -12.58 1.41
CA CYS A 53 0.21 -13.32 0.24
C CYS A 53 0.73 -12.35 -0.83
N ARG A 54 1.87 -12.70 -1.42
CA ARG A 54 2.29 -12.08 -2.69
C ARG A 54 1.72 -12.91 -3.82
N LEU A 55 1.05 -12.24 -4.75
CA LEU A 55 0.40 -12.88 -5.88
C LEU A 55 1.32 -12.82 -7.09
N GLN A 56 1.37 -13.92 -7.85
CA GLN A 56 2.06 -14.02 -9.12
C GLN A 56 1.17 -14.77 -10.10
N ILE A 57 1.21 -14.40 -11.38
CA ILE A 57 0.40 -15.04 -12.43
C ILE A 57 1.34 -15.69 -13.42
N ILE A 58 0.98 -16.89 -13.88
CA ILE A 58 1.56 -17.48 -15.08
C ILE A 58 0.45 -17.52 -16.13
N THR A 59 0.66 -16.85 -17.25
CA THR A 59 -0.21 -17.00 -18.43
C THR A 59 0.36 -18.07 -19.34
N THR A 60 -0.48 -18.97 -19.84
CA THR A 60 -0.08 -20.08 -20.70
C THR A 60 -1.20 -20.40 -21.69
N ASP A 61 -0.85 -21.01 -22.82
CA ASP A 61 -1.77 -21.62 -23.78
C ASP A 61 -1.99 -23.13 -23.52
N ALA A 62 -1.37 -23.67 -22.46
CA ALA A 62 -1.63 -25.03 -22.00
C ALA A 62 -3.11 -25.20 -21.62
N PRO A 63 -3.75 -26.32 -21.98
CA PRO A 63 -5.11 -26.60 -21.56
C PRO A 63 -5.14 -26.84 -20.05
N VAL A 64 -5.90 -26.04 -19.33
CA VAL A 64 -6.12 -26.16 -17.88
C VAL A 64 -7.61 -26.23 -17.59
N SER A 65 -7.97 -26.88 -16.49
CA SER A 65 -9.31 -26.75 -15.93
C SER A 65 -9.40 -25.44 -15.15
N PHE A 66 -10.50 -24.71 -15.31
CA PHE A 66 -10.72 -23.45 -14.61
C PHE A 66 -11.49 -23.68 -13.32
N ASP A 67 -11.04 -23.02 -12.26
CA ASP A 67 -11.80 -22.86 -11.02
C ASP A 67 -12.87 -21.77 -11.18
N GLU A 68 -13.77 -21.68 -10.19
CA GLU A 68 -14.83 -20.67 -10.14
C GLU A 68 -14.69 -19.75 -8.91
N PRO A 69 -15.23 -18.52 -8.96
CA PRO A 69 -15.25 -17.63 -7.81
C PRO A 69 -15.99 -18.26 -6.62
N VAL A 70 -15.46 -18.03 -5.41
CA VAL A 70 -16.07 -18.50 -4.16
C VAL A 70 -16.43 -17.31 -3.27
N ASP A 71 -17.66 -17.30 -2.75
CA ASP A 71 -18.07 -16.33 -1.75
C ASP A 71 -17.71 -16.80 -0.34
N TYR A 72 -16.63 -16.24 0.21
CA TYR A 72 -16.18 -16.47 1.58
C TYR A 72 -16.88 -15.55 2.61
N GLY A 73 -17.82 -14.70 2.17
CA GLY A 73 -18.51 -13.71 2.99
C GLY A 73 -17.65 -12.47 3.33
N PHE A 74 -16.41 -12.39 2.86
CA PHE A 74 -15.50 -11.28 3.22
C PHE A 74 -15.99 -9.94 2.69
N HIS A 75 -16.66 -9.93 1.52
CA HIS A 75 -17.15 -8.71 0.93
C HIS A 75 -18.21 -8.03 1.81
N ALA A 76 -19.12 -8.80 2.41
CA ALA A 76 -20.12 -8.29 3.36
C ALA A 76 -19.48 -7.97 4.72
N PHE A 77 -18.69 -8.91 5.27
CA PHE A 77 -18.01 -8.74 6.55
C PHE A 77 -17.13 -7.49 6.61
N CYS A 78 -16.39 -7.19 5.54
CA CYS A 78 -15.54 -6.00 5.48
C CYS A 78 -16.32 -4.69 5.66
N GLN A 79 -17.58 -4.61 5.23
CA GLN A 79 -18.41 -3.42 5.37
C GLN A 79 -18.76 -3.12 6.84
N VAL A 80 -18.87 -4.17 7.67
CA VAL A 80 -19.12 -4.09 9.11
C VAL A 80 -17.81 -3.91 9.90
N CYS A 81 -16.77 -4.64 9.51
CA CYS A 81 -15.48 -4.67 10.19
C CYS A 81 -14.79 -3.30 10.22
N GLN A 82 -14.43 -2.75 9.06
CA GLN A 82 -13.81 -1.43 8.88
C GLN A 82 -12.53 -1.14 9.69
N VAL A 83 -11.92 -2.14 10.35
CA VAL A 83 -10.73 -1.94 11.19
C VAL A 83 -9.56 -1.37 10.37
N CYS A 84 -9.26 -1.95 9.21
CA CYS A 84 -8.18 -1.45 8.34
C CYS A 84 -8.43 -0.03 7.81
N VAL A 85 -9.70 0.35 7.59
CA VAL A 85 -10.11 1.70 7.17
C VAL A 85 -9.85 2.69 8.30
N ASN A 86 -10.28 2.35 9.51
CA ASN A 86 -10.12 3.19 10.70
C ASN A 86 -8.66 3.33 11.15
N ARG A 87 -7.81 2.33 10.87
CA ARG A 87 -6.41 2.28 11.29
C ARG A 87 -5.41 2.68 10.19
N CYS A 88 -5.87 3.11 9.02
CA CYS A 88 -4.97 3.52 7.94
C CYS A 88 -4.27 4.84 8.29
N PRO A 89 -2.92 4.87 8.42
CA PRO A 89 -2.19 6.09 8.78
C PRO A 89 -2.48 7.26 7.82
N GLY A 90 -2.46 6.98 6.51
CA GLY A 90 -2.71 7.97 5.48
C GLY A 90 -4.20 8.28 5.23
N ARG A 91 -5.13 7.63 5.96
CA ARG A 91 -6.59 7.74 5.70
C ARG A 91 -6.92 7.55 4.22
N ALA A 92 -6.32 6.52 3.63
CA ALA A 92 -6.34 6.27 2.20
C ALA A 92 -7.47 5.33 1.76
N LEU A 93 -8.11 4.61 2.67
CA LEU A 93 -9.18 3.67 2.35
C LEU A 93 -10.54 4.34 2.53
N MET A 94 -11.39 4.26 1.51
CA MET A 94 -12.77 4.74 1.62
C MET A 94 -13.62 3.77 2.45
N ARG A 95 -14.50 4.33 3.30
CA ARG A 95 -15.43 3.54 4.13
C ARG A 95 -16.56 2.92 3.31
N GLU A 96 -17.11 3.70 2.40
CA GLU A 96 -18.16 3.26 1.49
C GLU A 96 -17.57 2.58 0.26
N LYS A 97 -18.29 1.58 -0.24
CA LYS A 97 -17.98 0.98 -1.52
C LYS A 97 -18.50 1.89 -2.62
N ILE A 98 -17.71 1.97 -3.69
CA ILE A 98 -18.09 2.69 -4.89
C ILE A 98 -17.84 1.81 -6.11
N TRP A 99 -18.59 2.07 -7.17
CA TRP A 99 -18.29 1.55 -8.49
C TRP A 99 -17.10 2.28 -9.09
N TRP A 100 -16.02 1.56 -9.35
CA TRP A 100 -14.82 2.13 -9.96
C TRP A 100 -14.15 1.15 -10.90
N ARG A 101 -14.10 1.51 -12.19
CA ARG A 101 -13.49 0.70 -13.27
C ARG A 101 -14.07 -0.72 -13.31
N GLY A 102 -15.39 -0.82 -13.30
CA GLY A 102 -16.12 -2.09 -13.49
C GLY A 102 -16.23 -2.99 -12.26
N VAL A 103 -15.77 -2.54 -11.09
CA VAL A 103 -15.91 -3.30 -9.83
C VAL A 103 -16.40 -2.42 -8.69
N GLU A 104 -17.24 -2.97 -7.82
CA GLU A 104 -17.63 -2.35 -6.56
C GLU A 104 -16.57 -2.62 -5.48
N LYS A 105 -16.06 -1.56 -4.84
CA LYS A 105 -15.01 -1.69 -3.81
C LYS A 105 -14.87 -0.48 -2.90
N ASN A 106 -14.29 -0.70 -1.72
CA ASN A 106 -13.67 0.34 -0.91
C ASN A 106 -12.45 0.88 -1.67
N LYS A 107 -12.62 2.01 -2.36
CA LYS A 107 -11.55 2.55 -3.21
C LYS A 107 -10.37 3.03 -2.36
N LEU A 108 -9.19 2.53 -2.69
CA LEU A 108 -7.92 3.07 -2.19
C LEU A 108 -7.58 4.37 -2.92
N ILE A 109 -7.32 5.42 -2.16
CA ILE A 109 -6.82 6.71 -2.63
C ILE A 109 -5.29 6.64 -2.67
N TYR A 110 -4.75 6.28 -3.84
CA TYR A 110 -3.31 6.08 -4.05
C TYR A 110 -2.45 7.27 -3.56
N LYS A 111 -2.89 8.49 -3.83
CA LYS A 111 -2.20 9.73 -3.41
C LYS A 111 -2.02 9.87 -1.90
N ARG A 112 -2.78 9.12 -1.09
CA ARG A 112 -2.65 9.08 0.38
C ARG A 112 -1.91 7.86 0.88
N CYS A 113 -2.05 6.72 0.20
CA CYS A 113 -1.38 5.48 0.59
C CYS A 113 0.10 5.49 0.23
N ARG A 114 0.42 5.89 -1.01
CA ARG A 114 1.77 5.81 -1.56
C ARG A 114 2.79 6.63 -0.76
N PRO A 115 2.55 7.91 -0.38
CA PRO A 115 3.53 8.68 0.38
C PRO A 115 3.92 8.00 1.70
N VAL A 116 2.95 7.44 2.43
CA VAL A 116 3.21 6.67 3.65
C VAL A 116 4.05 5.44 3.33
N MET A 117 3.68 4.66 2.31
CA MET A 117 4.46 3.49 1.92
C MET A 117 5.90 3.85 1.52
N SER A 118 6.12 4.96 0.84
CA SER A 118 7.46 5.34 0.42
C SER A 118 8.32 5.80 1.60
N ARG A 119 7.77 6.66 2.47
CA ARG A 119 8.51 7.31 3.57
C ARG A 119 8.85 6.35 4.71
N TYR A 120 8.05 5.31 4.89
CA TYR A 120 8.25 4.28 5.92
C TYR A 120 8.78 2.95 5.35
N GLU A 121 9.33 2.95 4.13
CA GLU A 121 9.87 1.75 3.46
C GLU A 121 8.90 0.57 3.40
N GLY A 122 7.62 0.89 3.32
CA GLY A 122 6.51 -0.02 3.58
C GLY A 122 5.50 0.63 4.52
N CYS A 123 4.31 0.04 4.62
CA CYS A 123 3.34 0.46 5.63
C CYS A 123 2.60 -0.76 6.13
N ALA A 124 1.80 -1.39 5.26
CA ALA A 124 1.12 -2.66 5.54
C ALA A 124 0.24 -2.68 6.81
N ILE A 125 -0.04 -1.53 7.45
CA ILE A 125 -0.85 -1.45 8.67
C ILE A 125 -2.25 -2.04 8.44
N CYS A 126 -2.83 -1.80 7.26
CA CYS A 126 -4.11 -2.39 6.88
C CYS A 126 -4.11 -3.93 6.86
N MET A 127 -2.95 -4.57 6.70
CA MET A 127 -2.78 -6.02 6.84
C MET A 127 -2.49 -6.41 8.29
N LYS A 128 -1.65 -5.64 9.00
CA LYS A 128 -1.33 -5.88 10.43
C LYS A 128 -2.58 -5.91 11.30
N VAL A 129 -3.50 -4.97 11.08
CA VAL A 129 -4.72 -4.80 11.90
C VAL A 129 -5.93 -5.57 11.36
N CYS A 130 -5.76 -6.42 10.35
CA CYS A 130 -6.85 -7.20 9.80
C CYS A 130 -7.14 -8.43 10.69
N PRO A 131 -8.38 -8.61 11.20
CA PRO A 131 -8.68 -9.76 12.07
C PRO A 131 -8.50 -11.09 11.35
N ILE A 132 -8.84 -11.15 10.04
CA ILE A 132 -8.64 -12.35 9.21
C ILE A 132 -7.16 -12.75 9.16
N ASN A 133 -6.24 -11.78 9.10
CA ASN A 133 -4.82 -12.07 9.14
C ASN A 133 -4.39 -12.52 10.53
N LYS A 134 -4.89 -11.87 11.58
CA LYS A 134 -4.41 -12.11 12.94
C LYS A 134 -4.91 -13.44 13.51
N TYR A 135 -6.20 -13.71 13.39
CA TYR A 135 -6.86 -14.85 14.03
C TYR A 135 -7.30 -15.94 13.04
N GLY A 136 -7.17 -15.71 11.73
CA GLY A 136 -7.61 -16.62 10.68
C GLY A 136 -9.08 -16.43 10.30
N ALA A 137 -9.44 -16.75 9.06
CA ALA A 137 -10.78 -16.50 8.53
C ALA A 137 -11.87 -17.24 9.30
N LYS A 138 -11.68 -18.55 9.53
CA LYS A 138 -12.66 -19.42 10.19
C LYS A 138 -13.07 -18.88 11.57
N ALA A 139 -12.10 -18.68 12.45
CA ALA A 139 -12.34 -18.21 13.82
C ALA A 139 -13.03 -16.84 13.86
N VAL A 140 -12.62 -15.92 12.97
CA VAL A 140 -13.23 -14.58 12.89
C VAL A 140 -14.68 -14.65 12.42
N MET A 141 -14.95 -15.46 11.40
CA MET A 141 -16.30 -15.57 10.82
C MET A 141 -17.25 -16.30 11.76
N GLU A 142 -16.82 -17.38 12.40
CA GLU A 142 -17.60 -18.10 13.42
C GLU A 142 -17.95 -17.17 14.59
N HIS A 143 -16.96 -16.47 15.16
CA HIS A 143 -17.18 -15.49 16.22
C HIS A 143 -18.16 -14.38 15.80
N TYR A 144 -18.05 -13.89 14.57
CA TYR A 144 -18.97 -12.87 14.05
C TYR A 144 -20.40 -13.40 13.91
N ILE A 145 -20.59 -14.63 13.44
CA ILE A 145 -21.92 -15.25 13.32
C ILE A 145 -22.55 -15.47 14.70
N GLU A 146 -21.76 -15.93 15.67
CA GLU A 146 -22.24 -16.24 17.02
C GLU A 146 -22.58 -14.99 17.85
N THR A 147 -21.76 -13.94 17.74
CA THR A 147 -21.83 -12.78 18.65
C THR A 147 -22.32 -11.50 17.99
N GLY A 148 -22.31 -11.43 16.66
CA GLY A 148 -22.51 -10.19 15.90
C GLY A 148 -21.34 -9.19 16.02
N GLN A 149 -20.27 -9.54 16.73
CA GLN A 149 -19.10 -8.69 16.98
C GLN A 149 -17.90 -9.09 16.14
N VAL A 150 -17.02 -8.13 15.88
CA VAL A 150 -15.80 -8.36 15.09
C VAL A 150 -14.67 -8.73 16.05
N LEU A 151 -14.14 -9.94 15.90
CA LEU A 151 -13.12 -10.48 16.80
C LEU A 151 -11.91 -9.54 16.92
N GLY A 152 -11.61 -9.12 18.15
CA GLY A 152 -10.49 -8.24 18.49
C GLY A 152 -10.67 -6.75 18.17
N LYS A 153 -11.78 -6.35 17.55
CA LYS A 153 -12.06 -4.93 17.26
C LYS A 153 -12.11 -4.10 18.54
N GLY A 154 -11.47 -2.94 18.53
CA GLY A 154 -11.33 -2.03 19.68
C GLY A 154 -10.21 -2.42 20.65
N THR A 155 -9.50 -3.53 20.44
CA THR A 155 -8.41 -3.96 21.32
C THR A 155 -7.05 -3.45 20.82
N HIS A 156 -6.14 -3.16 21.75
CA HIS A 156 -4.74 -2.86 21.45
C HIS A 156 -4.05 -4.02 20.73
N ASP A 157 -4.46 -5.25 21.02
CA ASP A 157 -3.91 -6.44 20.41
C ASP A 157 -4.13 -6.45 18.89
N LEU A 158 -5.35 -6.17 18.42
CA LEU A 158 -5.64 -6.14 16.99
C LEU A 158 -5.27 -4.80 16.34
N GLU A 159 -5.64 -3.68 16.94
CA GLU A 159 -5.61 -2.36 16.28
C GLU A 159 -4.34 -1.55 16.57
N GLY A 160 -3.57 -1.96 17.57
CA GLY A 160 -2.34 -1.31 17.97
C GLY A 160 -1.20 -1.54 16.97
N TYR A 161 -0.48 -0.49 16.63
CA TYR A 161 0.73 -0.58 15.81
C TYR A 161 1.72 0.54 16.15
N THR A 162 2.99 0.29 15.86
CA THR A 162 4.05 1.30 15.95
C THR A 162 4.43 1.75 14.55
N LEU A 163 4.49 3.07 14.31
CA LEU A 163 5.12 3.63 13.13
C LEU A 163 6.49 4.13 13.55
N HIS A 164 7.55 3.53 13.01
CA HIS A 164 8.96 3.89 13.21
C HIS A 164 9.40 4.08 14.68
N GLU A 165 10.36 3.29 15.14
CA GLU A 165 10.74 3.28 16.57
C GLU A 165 11.51 4.54 16.99
N GLU A 166 12.32 5.11 16.09
CA GLU A 166 13.17 6.26 16.37
C GLU A 166 12.73 7.52 15.61
N SER A 167 12.61 8.66 16.29
CA SER A 167 12.28 9.93 15.62
C SER A 167 13.49 10.47 14.87
N THR A 168 13.41 10.47 13.53
CA THR A 168 14.32 11.23 12.68
C THR A 168 13.93 12.71 12.61
N GLY A 169 12.89 13.13 13.34
CA GLY A 169 12.27 14.47 13.22
C GLY A 169 11.49 14.69 11.91
N LYS A 170 11.60 13.77 10.94
CA LYS A 170 10.94 13.87 9.62
C LYS A 170 9.61 13.14 9.52
N TYR A 171 9.36 12.17 10.40
CA TYR A 171 8.22 11.25 10.31
C TYR A 171 7.47 11.16 11.63
N ALA A 172 6.19 10.81 11.57
CA ALA A 172 5.41 10.50 12.75
C ALA A 172 5.93 9.19 13.37
N THR A 173 6.27 9.23 14.65
CA THR A 173 6.85 8.08 15.36
C THR A 173 6.02 7.67 16.58
N GLY A 174 6.16 6.41 16.98
CA GLY A 174 5.59 5.90 18.22
C GLY A 174 4.45 4.91 18.04
N TYR A 175 3.87 4.52 19.16
CA TYR A 175 2.77 3.57 19.25
C TYR A 175 1.42 4.27 19.12
N PHE A 176 0.51 3.66 18.37
CA PHE A 176 -0.84 4.13 18.13
C PHE A 176 -1.85 3.04 18.50
N GLY A 177 -2.61 3.27 19.56
CA GLY A 177 -3.67 2.38 20.03
C GLY A 177 -4.98 2.53 19.25
N PRO A 178 -6.03 1.78 19.64
CA PRO A 178 -7.36 1.90 19.06
C PRO A 178 -7.84 3.36 19.08
N GLY A 179 -8.32 3.86 17.94
CA GLY A 179 -8.79 5.25 17.80
C GLY A 179 -7.69 6.31 17.59
N GLU A 180 -6.41 6.00 17.82
CA GLU A 180 -5.31 6.97 17.70
C GLU A 180 -4.63 6.87 16.34
N LEU A 181 -4.53 7.95 15.58
CA LEU A 181 -3.83 7.95 14.28
C LEU A 181 -2.69 8.95 14.30
N PRO A 182 -1.59 8.69 13.56
CA PRO A 182 -0.62 9.72 13.29
C PRO A 182 -1.28 10.89 12.55
N THR A 183 -0.71 12.07 12.73
CA THR A 183 -1.04 13.26 11.95
C THR A 183 0.14 13.58 11.03
N PHE A 184 -0.18 13.95 9.81
CA PHE A 184 0.78 14.35 8.78
C PHE A 184 0.40 15.74 8.29
N ASP A 185 1.39 16.60 8.04
CA ASP A 185 1.18 17.85 7.33
C ASP A 185 0.83 17.61 5.85
N ALA A 186 0.46 18.68 5.13
CA ALA A 186 0.10 18.58 3.72
C ALA A 186 1.29 18.20 2.83
N ASP A 187 2.49 18.68 3.18
CA ASP A 187 3.72 18.48 2.40
C ASP A 187 4.19 17.02 2.45
N PHE A 188 3.87 16.30 3.53
CA PHE A 188 4.11 14.86 3.64
C PHE A 188 3.53 14.07 2.46
N PHE A 189 2.36 14.48 1.97
CA PHE A 189 1.66 13.82 0.86
C PHE A 189 2.05 14.32 -0.53
N LYS A 190 2.86 15.39 -0.63
CA LYS A 190 3.43 15.81 -1.90
C LYS A 190 4.46 14.77 -2.36
N ILE A 191 4.22 14.20 -3.53
CA ILE A 191 5.17 13.31 -4.20
C ILE A 191 5.79 14.08 -5.36
N PRO A 192 7.13 14.22 -5.42
CA PRO A 192 7.79 14.82 -6.57
C PRO A 192 7.49 14.04 -7.85
N SER A 193 7.32 14.77 -8.95
CA SER A 193 7.13 14.19 -10.28
C SER A 193 8.35 14.44 -11.17
N GLY A 194 8.49 13.66 -12.25
CA GLY A 194 9.59 13.85 -13.20
C GLY A 194 10.90 13.18 -12.77
N THR A 195 12.02 13.67 -13.30
CA THR A 195 13.36 13.15 -12.94
C THR A 195 13.81 13.73 -11.60
N ARG A 196 14.86 13.14 -11.02
CA ARG A 196 15.42 13.59 -9.74
C ARG A 196 16.01 15.00 -9.84
N GLU A 197 16.58 15.31 -10.99
CA GLU A 197 17.11 16.63 -11.34
C GLU A 197 15.99 17.65 -11.49
N ALA A 198 14.89 17.28 -12.17
CA ALA A 198 13.72 18.14 -12.32
C ALA A 198 13.09 18.45 -10.96
N ALA A 199 12.89 17.44 -10.11
CA ALA A 199 12.38 17.65 -8.76
C ALA A 199 13.28 18.55 -7.89
N ALA A 200 14.61 18.39 -7.99
CA ALA A 200 15.53 19.25 -7.26
C ALA A 200 15.47 20.71 -7.76
N LEU A 201 15.25 20.92 -9.08
CA LEU A 201 15.11 22.23 -9.67
C LEU A 201 13.78 22.87 -9.28
N ASP A 202 12.69 22.10 -9.30
CA ASP A 202 11.36 22.55 -8.87
C ASP A 202 11.38 23.02 -7.42
N ASP A 203 12.05 22.29 -6.52
CA ASP A 203 12.22 22.70 -5.11
C ASP A 203 12.93 24.07 -4.99
N LEU A 204 13.94 24.34 -5.83
CA LEU A 204 14.65 25.62 -5.87
C LEU A 204 13.77 26.74 -6.44
N ILE A 205 13.01 26.46 -7.50
CA ILE A 205 12.06 27.42 -8.10
C ILE A 205 10.98 27.80 -7.08
N GLU A 206 10.36 26.83 -6.39
CA GLU A 206 9.35 27.08 -5.36
C GLU A 206 9.92 27.92 -4.21
N TYR A 207 11.16 27.66 -3.79
CA TYR A 207 11.84 28.51 -2.81
C TYR A 207 11.97 29.96 -3.28
N ILE A 208 12.47 30.18 -4.52
CA ILE A 208 12.63 31.51 -5.10
C ILE A 208 11.28 32.23 -5.21
N GLU A 209 10.24 31.56 -5.69
CA GLU A 209 8.90 32.14 -5.87
C GLU A 209 8.21 32.43 -4.53
N SER A 210 8.49 31.66 -3.48
CA SER A 210 7.93 31.88 -2.13
C SER A 210 8.48 33.13 -1.42
N LYS A 211 9.61 33.66 -1.89
CA LYS A 211 10.27 34.85 -1.35
C LYS A 211 9.97 36.06 -2.23
N ASN A 212 9.17 36.99 -1.72
CA ASN A 212 8.62 38.07 -2.53
C ASN A 212 9.58 39.26 -2.79
N ASP A 213 10.86 39.23 -2.38
CA ASP A 213 11.81 40.36 -2.59
C ASP A 213 13.31 40.11 -2.28
N GLY A 214 13.80 38.89 -2.03
CA GLY A 214 15.25 38.57 -2.13
C GLY A 214 16.23 39.40 -1.26
N LEU A 215 15.88 39.70 0.00
CA LEU A 215 16.71 40.51 0.89
C LEU A 215 17.58 39.72 1.90
N ASP A 216 17.54 38.39 1.90
CA ASP A 216 18.29 37.53 2.84
C ASP A 216 19.30 36.63 2.11
N LYS A 217 20.43 37.24 1.71
CA LYS A 217 21.48 36.60 0.89
C LYS A 217 21.99 35.28 1.47
N ASP A 218 22.10 35.19 2.79
CA ASP A 218 22.65 33.99 3.45
C ASP A 218 21.72 32.78 3.26
N LYS A 219 20.40 32.98 3.31
CA LYS A 219 19.42 31.90 3.07
C LYS A 219 19.30 31.54 1.60
N ASP A 220 19.44 32.52 0.71
CA ASP A 220 19.41 32.27 -0.73
C ASP A 220 20.65 31.48 -1.18
N ASP A 221 21.82 31.82 -0.63
CA ASP A 221 23.05 31.04 -0.82
C ASP A 221 22.92 29.63 -0.25
N GLU A 222 22.32 29.47 0.94
CA GLU A 222 22.03 28.16 1.53
C GLU A 222 21.14 27.30 0.62
N ALA A 223 20.07 27.86 0.06
CA ALA A 223 19.18 27.16 -0.86
C ALA A 223 19.91 26.70 -2.14
N LEU A 224 20.76 27.57 -2.72
CA LEU A 224 21.60 27.25 -3.87
C LEU A 224 22.62 26.14 -3.56
N PHE A 225 23.26 26.19 -2.38
CA PHE A 225 24.20 25.16 -1.96
C PHE A 225 23.49 23.82 -1.72
N ASN A 226 22.32 23.83 -1.09
CA ASN A 226 21.49 22.64 -0.91
C ASN A 226 21.09 22.01 -2.25
N PHE A 227 20.68 22.83 -3.22
CA PHE A 227 20.38 22.37 -4.58
C PHE A 227 21.61 21.73 -5.25
N ARG A 228 22.77 22.40 -5.22
CA ARG A 228 24.05 21.88 -5.76
C ARG A 228 24.40 20.53 -5.15
N ASP A 229 24.37 20.42 -3.83
CA ASP A 229 24.82 19.22 -3.11
C ASP A 229 23.83 18.06 -3.31
N ARG A 230 22.53 18.35 -3.44
CA ARG A 230 21.54 17.36 -3.85
C ARG A 230 21.79 16.83 -5.26
N LEU A 231 22.09 17.70 -6.24
CA LEU A 231 22.44 17.27 -7.60
C LEU A 231 23.70 16.39 -7.62
N ARG A 232 24.72 16.70 -6.82
CA ARG A 232 25.92 15.86 -6.69
C ARG A 232 25.57 14.45 -6.20
N LYS A 233 24.81 14.35 -5.11
CA LYS A 233 24.34 13.04 -4.60
C LYS A 233 23.54 12.26 -5.64
N ILE A 234 22.70 12.95 -6.42
CA ILE A 234 21.96 12.34 -7.52
C ILE A 234 22.90 11.78 -8.59
N ARG A 235 23.86 12.59 -9.05
CA ARG A 235 24.85 12.23 -10.07
C ARG A 235 25.78 11.08 -9.66
N HIS A 236 26.04 10.92 -8.35
CA HIS A 236 26.86 9.85 -7.80
C HIS A 236 26.07 8.57 -7.46
N GLY A 237 24.75 8.55 -7.65
CA GLY A 237 23.92 7.38 -7.36
C GLY A 237 23.69 7.12 -5.87
N GLU A 238 24.01 8.09 -5.01
CA GLU A 238 23.95 7.96 -3.53
C GLU A 238 22.54 8.13 -2.96
N VAL A 239 21.54 8.33 -3.82
CA VAL A 239 20.12 8.32 -3.43
C VAL A 239 19.45 7.18 -4.17
N SER A 240 18.76 6.30 -3.44
CA SER A 240 18.00 5.18 -4.02
C SER A 240 16.65 5.65 -4.56
N ASP A 241 16.09 4.94 -5.55
CA ASP A 241 14.73 5.20 -6.06
C ASP A 241 13.65 4.95 -5.00
N SER A 242 13.95 4.13 -3.98
CA SER A 242 13.11 3.93 -2.79
C SER A 242 13.13 5.13 -1.84
N THR A 243 14.23 5.88 -1.79
CA THR A 243 14.43 7.11 -0.99
C THR A 243 14.07 8.36 -1.79
N MET A 244 13.07 8.29 -2.67
CA MET A 244 12.49 9.47 -3.34
C MET A 244 11.73 10.38 -2.34
N PHE A 245 12.00 10.27 -1.03
CA PHE A 245 11.27 10.88 0.07
C PHE A 245 12.11 11.02 1.33
#